data_AF-M0HV62-F1
#
_entry.id   AF-M0HV62-F1
#
_cell.length_a   1.000
_cell.length_b   1.000
_cell.length_c   1.000
_cell.angle_alpha   90.00
_cell.angle_beta   90.00
_cell.angle_gamma   90.00
#
_symmetry.space_group_name_H-M   'P 1'
#
loop_
_entity.id
_entity.type
_entity.pdbx_description
1 polymer ?
#
loop_
_entity_poly.entity_id
_entity_poly.type
_entity_poly.pdbx_seq_one_letter_code
_entity_poly.pdbx_strand_id
1 'polypeptide(L)' 'MRTEARELATDLQSISTFDDFTGYEDGRAFVICDTKNPNAWIRSDETRPVSD' A
#
# COMPACT_ATOMS: atom_id res chain seq x y z
N MET A 1 7.27 -34.82 -0.18
CA MET A 1 7.45 -33.49 0.44
C MET A 1 6.40 -32.57 -0.20
N ARG A 2 5.17 -32.51 0.33
CA ARG A 2 4.66 -31.53 1.32
C ARG A 2 4.80 -30.06 0.86
N THR A 3 3.78 -29.64 0.10
CA THR A 3 3.03 -28.38 0.11
C THR A 3 3.64 -27.15 0.81
N GLU A 4 3.99 -26.11 0.04
CA GLU A 4 4.35 -24.77 0.55
C GLU A 4 3.70 -23.64 -0.29
N ALA A 5 2.49 -23.85 -0.80
CA ALA A 5 1.75 -22.86 -1.61
C ALA A 5 0.56 -22.24 -0.85
N ARG A 6 0.64 -22.12 0.48
CA ARG A 6 -0.54 -21.80 1.30
C ARG A 6 -0.25 -20.97 2.56
N GLU A 7 0.66 -20.00 2.48
CA GLU A 7 0.94 -19.08 3.60
C GLU A 7 0.80 -17.58 3.23
N LEU A 8 0.38 -17.25 2.00
CA LEU A 8 0.23 -15.85 1.55
C LEU A 8 -1.19 -15.28 1.67
N ALA A 9 -2.19 -16.10 1.96
CA ALA A 9 -3.60 -15.68 1.94
C ALA A 9 -4.18 -15.32 3.33
N THR A 10 -3.47 -15.61 4.41
CA THR A 10 -3.98 -15.43 5.78
C THR A 10 -3.59 -14.08 6.39
N ASP A 11 -2.59 -13.39 5.81
CA ASP A 11 -2.15 -12.06 6.29
C ASP A 11 -3.01 -10.89 5.75
N LEU A 12 -3.93 -11.14 4.81
CA LEU A 12 -4.85 -10.11 4.31
C LEU A 12 -6.11 -9.93 5.19
N GLN A 13 -6.32 -10.78 6.19
CA GLN A 13 -7.51 -10.72 7.06
C GLN A 13 -7.27 -9.93 8.36
N SER A 14 -6.03 -9.52 8.63
CA SER A 14 -5.70 -8.62 9.74
C SER A 14 -5.48 -7.17 9.28
N ILE A 15 -6.17 -6.74 8.21
CA ILE A 15 -6.30 -5.32 7.85
C ILE A 15 -7.30 -4.68 8.80
N SER A 16 -6.99 -4.70 10.09
CA SER A 16 -7.72 -3.91 11.08
C SER A 16 -7.23 -2.48 10.97
N THR A 17 -8.03 -1.70 10.24
CA THR A 17 -8.07 -0.24 10.23
C THR A 17 -7.02 0.42 9.33
N PHE A 18 -7.50 1.10 8.29
CA PHE A 18 -6.70 2.04 7.48
C PHE A 18 -6.03 3.18 8.30
N ASP A 19 -6.28 3.24 9.61
CA ASP A 19 -5.66 4.15 10.58
C ASP A 19 -4.13 3.95 10.68
N ASP A 20 -3.65 2.75 10.36
CA ASP A 20 -2.21 2.44 10.39
C ASP A 20 -1.45 3.04 9.18
N PHE A 21 -2.14 3.63 8.21
CA PHE A 21 -1.55 4.27 7.04
C PHE A 21 -1.74 5.78 7.06
N THR A 22 -0.72 6.51 6.58
CA THR A 22 -0.81 7.95 6.33
C THR A 22 -0.61 8.23 4.85
N GLY A 23 -1.47 9.09 4.30
CA GLY A 23 -1.37 9.56 2.92
C GLY A 23 -0.88 11.01 2.86
N TYR A 24 0.01 11.33 1.93
CA TYR A 24 0.41 12.70 1.63
C TYR A 24 0.68 12.91 0.14
N GLU A 25 0.68 14.16 -0.29
CA GLU A 25 0.99 14.54 -1.67
C GLU A 25 2.48 14.88 -1.83
N ASP A 26 3.14 14.24 -2.80
CA ASP A 26 4.52 14.54 -3.21
C ASP A 26 4.51 15.04 -4.66
N GLY A 27 4.28 16.35 -4.82
CA GLY A 27 4.16 16.99 -6.12
C GLY A 27 2.89 16.58 -6.85
N ARG A 28 3.02 15.75 -7.91
CA ARG A 28 1.91 15.21 -8.71
C ARG A 28 1.57 13.76 -8.39
N ALA A 29 2.23 13.20 -7.38
CA ALA A 29 2.04 11.84 -6.93
C ALA A 29 1.38 11.83 -5.55
N PHE A 30 0.53 10.83 -5.31
CA PHE A 30 0.01 10.51 -4.00
C PHE A 30 0.87 9.40 -3.37
N VAL A 31 1.29 9.57 -2.12
CA VAL A 31 2.11 8.60 -1.39
C VAL A 31 1.32 8.09 -0.19
N ILE A 32 1.31 6.78 -0.01
CA ILE A 32 0.78 6.11 1.17
C ILE A 32 1.95 5.45 1.89
N CYS A 33 2.13 5.75 3.17
CA CYS A 33 3.15 5.12 4.01
C CYS A 33 2.50 4.36 5.17
N ASP A 34 3.15 3.26 5.55
CA ASP A 34 2.85 2.56 6.81
C ASP A 34 3.46 3.36 7.98
N THR A 35 2.65 3.65 8.99
CA THR A 35 3.09 4.46 10.15
C THR A 35 4.03 3.70 11.09
N LYS A 36 4.07 2.36 11.02
CA LYS A 36 4.88 1.48 11.86
C LYS A 36 6.18 1.06 11.18
N ASN A 37 6.23 1.09 9.85
CA ASN A 37 7.38 0.73 9.04
C ASN A 37 7.67 1.80 7.96
N PRO A 38 8.66 2.69 8.18
CA PRO A 38 8.97 3.78 7.26
C PRO A 38 9.52 3.31 5.89
N ASN A 39 9.93 2.05 5.76
CA ASN A 39 10.40 1.49 4.50
C ASN A 39 9.26 0.89 3.65
N ALA A 40 8.04 0.79 4.20
CA ALA A 40 6.86 0.29 3.50
C ALA A 40 6.01 1.47 3.01
N TRP A 41 6.16 1.82 1.74
CA TRP A 41 5.40 2.88 1.11
C TRP A 41 5.03 2.52 -0.33
N ILE A 42 3.92 3.11 -0.80
CA ILE A 42 3.43 3.00 -2.16
C ILE A 42 3.25 4.41 -2.69
N ARG A 43 3.80 4.69 -3.87
CA ARG A 43 3.65 5.97 -4.56
C ARG A 43 2.87 5.76 -5.85
N SER A 44 1.81 6.54 -6.04
CA SER A 44 1.10 6.61 -7.31
C SER A 44 1.99 7.21 -8.40
N ASP A 45 1.77 6.80 -9.64
CA ASP A 45 2.42 7.42 -10.79
C ASP A 45 2.02 8.90 -10.92
N GLU A 46 2.72 9.66 -11.78
CA GLU A 46 2.39 11.08 -12.02
C GLU A 46 0.94 11.17 -12.53
N THR A 47 0.08 11.80 -11.74
CA THR A 47 -1.30 12.00 -12.15
C THR A 47 -1.34 12.97 -13.33
N ARG A 48 -1.95 12.52 -14.43
CA ARG A 48 -2.21 13.34 -15.61
C ARG A 48 -3.72 13.45 -15.81
N PRO A 49 -4.24 14.64 -16.14
CA PRO A 49 -5.64 14.77 -16.50
C PRO A 49 -5.93 13.89 -17.72
N VAL A 50 -6.99 13.10 -17.65
CA VAL A 50 -7.52 12.40 -18.82
C VAL A 50 -8.12 13.48 -19.73
N SER A 51 -7.58 13.61 -20.96
CA SER A 51 -8.16 14.53 -21.96
C SER A 51 -9.44 13.94 -22.54
N ASP A 52 -10.45 14.79 -22.73
CA ASP A 52 -11.74 14.47 -23.38
C ASP A 52 -11.57 14.15 -24.88
#